data_AF-A0A9Q0HYH5-F1
#
_entry.id   AF-A0A9Q0HYH5-F1
#
_cell.length_a   1.000
_cell.length_b   1.000
_cell.length_c   1.000
_cell.angle_alpha   90.00
_cell.angle_beta   90.00
_cell.angle_gamma   90.00
#
_symmetry.space_group_name_H-M   'P 1'
#
loop_
_entity.id
_entity.type
_entity.pdbx_description
1 polymer ?
#
loop_
_entity_poly.entity_id
_entity_poly.type
_entity_poly.pdbx_seq_one_letter_code
_entity_poly.pdbx_strand_id
1 'polypeptide(L)'
;MSELDKYMQEKLVDMNDSNFDILQFWKQNSGLYPTLAKMARDFLSVQASSVASESAFSAAGRLTDHLHTSMNSETIECLVCTKDWLGPMEEAFDLNKYLPLIQRSDQ
;
A
#
# COMPACT_ATOMS: atom_id res chain seq x y z
N MET A 1 -29.51 -8.91 -19.52
CA MET A 1 -28.28 -8.24 -19.96
C MET A 1 -27.37 -8.12 -18.75
N SER A 2 -26.19 -8.74 -18.78
CA SER A 2 -25.26 -8.77 -17.64
C SER A 2 -24.66 -7.38 -17.38
N GLU A 3 -24.03 -7.18 -16.22
CA GLU A 3 -23.25 -5.97 -15.93
C GLU A 3 -22.18 -5.74 -17.01
N LEU A 4 -21.51 -6.81 -17.45
CA LEU A 4 -20.47 -6.78 -18.46
C LEU A 4 -21.00 -6.35 -19.82
N ASP A 5 -22.14 -6.90 -20.25
CA ASP A 5 -22.77 -6.53 -21.52
C ASP A 5 -23.13 -5.05 -21.56
N LYS A 6 -23.61 -4.50 -20.43
CA LYS A 6 -23.92 -3.08 -20.29
C LYS A 6 -22.67 -2.22 -20.40
N TYR A 7 -21.62 -2.57 -19.65
CA TYR A 7 -20.35 -1.83 -19.67
C TYR A 7 -19.70 -1.84 -21.06
N MET A 8 -19.72 -2.98 -21.75
CA MET A 8 -19.16 -3.11 -23.11
C MET A 8 -19.91 -2.28 -24.17
N GLN A 9 -21.15 -1.91 -23.90
CA GLN A 9 -21.97 -1.07 -24.78
C GLN A 9 -21.90 0.42 -24.43
N GLU A 10 -21.33 0.78 -23.28
CA GLU A 10 -21.16 2.18 -22.90
C GLU A 10 -20.11 2.87 -23.77
N LYS A 11 -20.25 4.19 -23.87
CA LYS A 11 -19.29 5.01 -24.58
C LYS A 11 -17.96 5.00 -23.82
N LEU A 12 -16.87 4.76 -24.53
CA LEU A 12 -15.52 4.81 -23.98
C LEU A 12 -15.25 6.19 -23.35
N VAL A 13 -14.68 6.18 -22.15
CA VAL A 13 -14.14 7.36 -21.49
C VAL A 13 -12.86 7.77 -22.22
N ASP A 14 -12.66 9.07 -22.42
CA ASP A 14 -11.42 9.59 -23.01
C ASP A 14 -10.27 9.43 -22.02
N MET A 15 -9.36 8.50 -22.31
CA MET A 15 -8.20 8.20 -21.48
C MET A 15 -7.07 9.24 -21.61
N ASN A 16 -7.20 10.23 -22.50
CA ASN A 16 -6.21 11.31 -22.64
C ASN A 16 -6.42 12.44 -21.63
N ASP A 17 -7.45 12.37 -20.79
CA ASP A 17 -7.61 13.29 -19.67
C ASP A 17 -6.61 12.93 -18.56
N SER A 18 -5.61 13.79 -18.38
CA SER A 18 -4.58 13.64 -17.35
C SER A 18 -5.13 13.63 -15.92
N ASN A 19 -6.37 14.09 -15.71
CA ASN A 19 -7.03 14.11 -14.41
C ASN A 19 -8.00 12.94 -14.19
N PHE A 20 -8.03 11.97 -15.11
CA PHE A 20 -8.92 10.82 -14.97
C PHE A 20 -8.41 9.83 -13.90
N ASP A 21 -9.15 9.74 -12.80
CA ASP A 21 -8.92 8.73 -11.76
C ASP A 21 -9.81 7.50 -12.00
N ILE A 22 -9.17 6.42 -12.49
CA ILE A 22 -9.84 5.14 -12.77
C ILE A 22 -10.42 4.48 -11.52
N LEU A 23 -9.79 4.62 -10.35
CA LEU A 23 -10.29 4.03 -9.10
C LEU A 23 -11.52 4.79 -8.62
N GLN A 24 -11.50 6.12 -8.76
CA GLN A 24 -12.66 6.97 -8.48
C GLN A 24 -13.82 6.66 -9.43
N PHE A 25 -13.56 6.41 -10.72
CA PHE A 25 -14.58 5.98 -11.68
C PHE A 25 -15.29 4.70 -11.21
N TRP A 26 -14.54 3.64 -10.87
CA TRP A 26 -15.13 2.39 -10.40
C TRP A 26 -15.86 2.53 -9.06
N LYS A 27 -15.38 3.43 -8.19
CA LYS A 27 -16.07 3.75 -6.93
C LYS A 27 -17.42 4.43 -7.16
N GLN A 28 -17.50 5.37 -8.10
CA GLN A 28 -18.77 6.05 -8.42
C GLN A 28 -19.77 5.12 -9.13
N ASN A 29 -19.27 4.20 -9.96
CA ASN A 29 -20.10 3.28 -10.72
C ASN A 29 -20.41 1.96 -9.99
N SER A 30 -19.98 1.79 -8.73
CA SER A 30 -20.20 0.54 -7.97
C SER A 30 -21.67 0.22 -7.74
N GLY A 31 -22.56 1.21 -7.83
CA GLY A 31 -24.02 0.98 -7.78
C GLY A 31 -24.58 0.38 -9.07
N LEU A 32 -24.02 0.74 -10.23
CA LEU A 32 -24.42 0.19 -11.53
C LEU A 32 -23.74 -1.15 -11.83
N TYR A 33 -22.48 -1.30 -11.41
CA TYR A 33 -21.64 -2.46 -11.69
C TYR A 33 -21.04 -3.05 -10.40
N PRO A 34 -21.85 -3.55 -9.46
CA PRO A 34 -21.37 -3.99 -8.15
C PRO A 34 -20.38 -5.15 -8.22
N THR A 35 -20.47 -6.02 -9.24
CA THR A 35 -19.53 -7.14 -9.41
C THR A 35 -18.27 -6.66 -10.13
N LEU A 36 -18.41 -5.95 -11.25
CA LEU A 36 -17.26 -5.46 -12.00
C LEU A 36 -16.44 -4.44 -11.22
N ALA A 37 -17.06 -3.54 -10.44
CA ALA A 37 -16.34 -2.55 -9.65
C ALA A 37 -15.48 -3.20 -8.55
N LYS A 38 -15.93 -4.33 -7.98
CA LYS A 38 -15.12 -5.11 -7.03
C LYS A 38 -13.92 -5.73 -7.73
N MET A 39 -14.15 -6.41 -8.85
CA MET A 39 -13.07 -7.01 -9.65
C MET A 39 -12.06 -5.95 -10.09
N ALA A 40 -12.53 -4.83 -10.63
CA ALA A 40 -11.69 -3.73 -11.10
C ALA A 40 -10.84 -3.14 -9.97
N ARG A 41 -11.42 -2.92 -8.78
CA ARG A 41 -10.64 -2.48 -7.61
C ARG A 41 -9.54 -3.48 -7.27
N ASP A 42 -9.88 -4.77 -7.22
CA ASP A 42 -8.91 -5.80 -6.83
C ASP A 42 -7.76 -5.87 -7.85
N PHE A 43 -8.05 -5.80 -9.15
CA PHE A 43 -7.01 -5.80 -10.20
C PHE A 43 -6.21 -4.50 -10.30
N LEU A 44 -6.86 -3.34 -10.17
CA LEU A 44 -6.22 -2.02 -10.35
C LEU A 44 -5.47 -1.56 -9.09
N SER A 45 -5.78 -2.12 -7.92
CA SER A 45 -5.05 -1.83 -6.67
C SER A 45 -3.69 -2.51 -6.58
N VAL A 46 -3.45 -3.52 -7.42
CA VAL A 46 -2.14 -4.20 -7.47
C VAL A 46 -1.14 -3.23 -8.06
N GLN A 47 -0.07 -2.95 -7.32
CA GLN A 47 1.02 -2.15 -7.85
C GLN A 47 1.65 -2.86 -9.05
N ALA A 48 1.71 -2.18 -10.19
CA ALA A 48 2.29 -2.74 -11.41
C ALA A 48 3.81 -2.94 -11.34
N SER A 49 4.47 -2.46 -10.27
CA SER A 49 5.93 -2.40 -10.16
C SER A 49 6.44 -2.89 -8.80
N SER A 50 7.65 -3.47 -8.80
CA SER A 50 8.41 -3.82 -7.60
C SER A 50 8.90 -2.60 -6.80
N VAL A 51 8.73 -1.37 -7.31
CA VAL A 51 9.28 -0.15 -6.69
C VAL A 51 8.83 0.05 -5.24
N ALA A 52 7.59 -0.28 -4.86
CA ALA A 52 7.22 -0.21 -3.43
C ALA A 52 7.89 -1.29 -2.60
N SER A 53 8.06 -2.50 -3.13
CA SER A 53 8.79 -3.58 -2.45
C SER A 53 10.27 -3.21 -2.29
N GLU A 54 10.88 -2.58 -3.29
CA GLU A 54 12.26 -2.07 -3.24
C GLU A 54 12.39 -0.90 -2.26
N SER A 55 11.40 0.00 -2.20
CA SER A 55 11.34 1.08 -1.22
C SER A 55 11.22 0.56 0.21
N ALA A 56 10.33 -0.41 0.44
CA ALA A 56 10.16 -1.08 1.72
C ALA A 56 11.44 -1.82 2.14
N PHE A 57 12.07 -2.54 1.21
CA PHE A 57 13.35 -3.23 1.46
C PHE A 57 14.49 -2.25 1.74
N SER A 58 14.57 -1.15 1.00
CA SER A 58 15.56 -0.09 1.23
C SER A 58 15.35 0.60 2.58
N ALA A 59 14.09 0.81 2.99
CA ALA A 59 13.76 1.32 4.31
C ALA A 59 14.14 0.32 5.42
N ALA A 60 13.86 -0.97 5.22
CA ALA A 60 14.28 -2.04 6.13
C ALA A 60 15.81 -2.08 6.29
N GLY A 61 16.56 -1.99 5.19
CA GLY A 61 18.03 -1.95 5.19
C GLY A 61 18.58 -0.74 5.96
N ARG A 62 18.00 0.45 5.79
CA ARG A 62 18.39 1.63 6.59
C ARG A 62 18.09 1.43 8.08
N LEU A 63 16.97 0.79 8.43
CA LEU A 63 16.63 0.50 9.82
C LEU A 63 17.63 -0.48 10.45
N THR A 64 18.06 -1.51 9.72
CA THR A 64 19.09 -2.44 10.20
C THR A 64 20.45 -1.78 10.35
N ASP A 65 20.82 -0.90 9.43
CA ASP A 65 22.10 -0.17 9.47
C ASP A 65 22.14 0.86 10.61
N HIS A 66 21.06 1.62 10.80
CA HIS A 66 20.96 2.61 11.88
C HIS A 66 20.97 1.98 13.28
N LEU A 67 20.41 0.79 13.43
CA LEU A 67 20.28 0.15 14.73
C LEU A 67 21.49 -0.71 15.11
N HIS A 68 22.45 -0.95 14.20
CA HIS A 68 23.69 -1.72 14.45
C HIS A 68 23.47 -3.11 15.10
N THR A 69 22.23 -3.60 15.10
CA THR A 69 21.78 -4.77 15.83
C THR A 69 21.22 -5.81 14.87
N SER A 70 21.59 -7.07 15.08
CA SER A 70 20.92 -8.22 14.49
C SER A 70 19.51 -8.35 15.09
N MET A 71 18.57 -7.51 14.64
CA MET A 71 17.15 -7.72 14.94
C MET A 71 16.62 -8.91 14.15
N ASN A 72 15.67 -9.64 14.74
CA ASN A 72 14.97 -10.69 14.02
C ASN A 72 14.16 -10.09 12.85
N SER A 73 13.98 -10.88 11.79
CA SER A 73 13.29 -10.44 10.56
C SER A 73 11.85 -9.99 10.84
N GLU A 74 11.19 -10.61 11.83
CA GLU A 74 9.80 -10.33 12.21
C GLU A 74 9.64 -8.93 12.83
N THR A 75 10.60 -8.49 13.63
CA THR A 75 10.61 -7.15 14.24
C THR A 75 10.83 -6.09 13.18
N ILE A 76 11.73 -6.34 12.23
CA ILE A 76 11.98 -5.42 11.11
C ILE A 76 10.72 -5.27 10.24
N GLU A 77 10.06 -6.38 9.91
CA GLU A 77 8.81 -6.37 9.16
C GLU A 77 7.72 -5.58 9.90
N CYS A 78 7.53 -5.83 11.20
CA CYS A 78 6.56 -5.11 12.01
C CYS A 78 6.85 -3.60 12.03
N LEU A 79 8.11 -3.19 12.16
CA LEU A 79 8.51 -1.78 12.14
C LEU A 79 8.28 -1.11 10.79
N VAL A 80 8.59 -1.79 9.69
CA VAL A 80 8.37 -1.27 8.33
C VAL A 80 6.87 -1.15 8.05
N CYS A 81 6.08 -2.18 8.35
CA CYS A 81 4.63 -2.18 8.17
C CYS A 81 3.92 -1.13 9.02
N THR A 82 4.32 -0.96 10.28
CA THR A 82 3.73 0.06 11.17
C THR A 82 4.06 1.48 10.69
N LYS A 83 5.28 1.70 10.22
CA LYS A 83 5.68 2.99 9.62
C LYS A 83 4.90 3.29 8.34
N ASP A 84 4.73 2.31 7.47
CA ASP A 84 3.99 2.47 6.22
C ASP A 84 2.49 2.76 6.48
N TRP A 85 1.90 2.07 7.47
CA TRP A 85 0.50 2.26 7.87
C TRP A 85 0.24 3.63 8.51
N LEU A 86 1.12 4.07 9.43
CA LEU A 86 0.90 5.30 10.21
C LEU A 86 1.21 6.59 9.42
N GLY A 87 1.79 6.48 8.22
CA GLY A 87 2.17 7.61 7.39
C GLY A 87 3.29 8.46 8.00
N PRO A 88 3.63 9.63 7.41
CA PRO A 88 4.69 10.51 7.91
C PRO A 88 4.25 11.25 9.18
N MET A 89 4.13 10.53 10.28
CA MET A 89 4.04 11.15 11.60
C MET A 89 5.47 11.54 12.01
N GLU A 90 5.89 12.75 11.63
CA GLU A 90 7.24 13.30 11.85
C GLU A 90 7.70 13.29 13.32
N GLU A 91 6.82 13.06 14.29
CA GLU A 91 7.13 13.15 15.72
C GLU A 91 7.07 11.82 16.50
N ALA A 92 6.62 10.70 15.90
CA ALA A 92 6.24 9.52 16.70
C ALA A 92 7.21 8.33 16.70
N PHE A 93 8.20 8.27 15.81
CA PHE A 93 9.09 7.11 15.71
C PHE A 93 10.57 7.51 15.84
N ASP A 94 10.94 8.11 16.98
CA ASP A 94 12.32 7.99 17.43
C ASP A 94 12.55 6.56 17.91
N LEU A 95 12.95 5.68 16.99
CA LEU A 95 13.27 4.28 17.29
C LEU A 95 14.31 4.15 18.40
N ASN A 96 15.19 5.14 18.59
CA ASN A 96 16.16 5.13 19.69
C ASN A 96 15.48 5.19 21.06
N LYS A 97 14.29 5.78 21.15
CA LYS A 97 13.49 5.84 22.38
C LYS A 97 12.88 4.48 22.75
N TYR A 98 12.59 3.64 21.76
CA TYR A 98 11.92 2.34 21.95
C TYR A 98 12.88 1.15 21.84
N LEU A 99 14.08 1.33 21.28
CA LEU A 99 15.14 0.32 21.18
C LEU A 99 15.46 -0.40 22.52
N PRO A 100 15.52 0.29 23.68
CA PRO A 100 15.79 -0.37 24.96
C PRO A 100 14.63 -1.25 25.45
N LEU A 101 13.41 -1.05 24.94
CA LEU A 101 12.23 -1.84 25.28
C LEU A 101 12.13 -3.09 24.40
N ILE A 102 12.52 -2.98 23.13
CA ILE A 102 12.55 -4.07 22.16
C ILE A 102 13.67 -5.07 22.50
N GLN A 103 14.82 -4.61 22.98
CA GLN A 103 15.93 -5.49 23.41
C GLN A 103 15.68 -6.20 24.75
N ARG A 104 14.65 -5.80 25.52
CA ARG A 104 14.33 -6.39 26.83
C ARG A 104 13.35 -7.56 26.76
N SER A 105 12.68 -7.79 25.62
CA SER A 105 11.72 -8.90 25.48
C SER A 105 12.38 -10.26 25.18
N ASP A 106 13.68 -10.28 24.90
CA ASP A 106 14.45 -11.51 24.60
C ASP A 106 15.30 -12.01 25.79
N GLN A 107 14.94 -11.66 27.04
CA GLN A 107 15.59 -12.17 28.25
C GLN A 107 14.61 -12.90 29.19
#